data_AF-A0A3A5W8T9-F1
#
_entry.id   AF-A0A3A5W8T9-F1
#
_cell.length_a   1.000
_cell.length_b   1.000
_cell.length_c   1.000
_cell.angle_alpha   90.00
_cell.angle_beta   90.00
_cell.angle_gamma   90.00
#
_symmetry.space_group_name_H-M   'P 1'
#
loop_
_entity.id
_entity.type
_entity.pdbx_description
1 polymer ?
#
loop_
_entity_poly.entity_id
_entity_poly.type
_entity_poly.pdbx_seq_one_letter_code
_entity_poly.pdbx_strand_id
1 'polypeptide(L)'
;MVESIVEDLLNAAKLLSEKCTKKIPKLLKHKDVAHVTNPLDYAWDLHEQFIRKWGGCGAQTLLLGMNPGPYGMAQTGVPFGATKMAKDILGIEPVELQT
;
A
#
# COMPACT_ATOMS: atom_id res chain seq x y z
N MET A 1 -7.93 8.85 20.66
CA MET A 1 -8.18 9.62 19.42
C MET A 1 -7.10 9.40 18.36
N VAL A 2 -5.80 9.35 18.67
CA VAL A 2 -4.76 9.03 17.67
C VAL A 2 -4.84 7.56 17.24
N GLU A 3 -5.01 6.66 18.22
CA GLU A 3 -5.12 5.22 17.95
C GLU A 3 -6.33 4.86 17.08
N SER A 4 -7.45 5.58 17.21
CA SER A 4 -8.60 5.40 16.32
C SER A 4 -8.31 5.83 14.88
N ILE A 5 -7.54 6.90 14.66
CA ILE A 5 -7.19 7.36 13.30
C ILE A 5 -6.33 6.31 12.57
N VAL A 6 -5.33 5.75 13.25
CA VAL A 6 -4.46 4.73 12.65
C VAL A 6 -5.28 3.49 12.28
N GLU A 7 -6.16 3.03 13.16
CA GLU A 7 -7.04 1.89 12.88
C GLU A 7 -8.05 2.19 11.75
N ASP A 8 -8.61 3.41 11.69
CA ASP A 8 -9.49 3.82 10.60
C ASP A 8 -8.76 3.81 9.24
N LEU A 9 -7.50 4.28 9.21
CA LEU A 9 -6.66 4.23 8.01
C LEU A 9 -6.35 2.78 7.58
N LEU A 10 -6.01 1.91 8.54
CA LEU A 10 -5.77 0.49 8.27
C LEU A 10 -7.03 -0.19 7.72
N ASN A 11 -8.19 0.06 8.33
CA ASN A 11 -9.47 -0.47 7.87
C ASN A 11 -9.84 0.03 6.48
N ALA A 12 -9.62 1.32 6.18
CA ALA A 12 -9.83 1.88 4.87
C ALA A 12 -8.91 1.25 3.81
N ALA A 13 -7.63 1.03 4.13
CA ALA A 13 -6.67 0.39 3.24
C ALA A 13 -7.02 -1.08 2.97
N LYS A 14 -7.43 -1.84 3.99
CA LYS A 14 -7.94 -3.22 3.82
C LYS A 14 -9.18 -3.26 2.93
N LEU A 15 -10.16 -2.38 3.19
CA LEU A 15 -11.37 -2.28 2.37
C LEU A 15 -11.05 -1.96 0.91
N LEU A 16 -10.09 -1.08 0.65
CA LEU A 16 -9.62 -0.78 -0.69
C LEU A 16 -8.97 -2.02 -1.33
N SER A 17 -8.08 -2.71 -0.62
CA SER A 17 -7.44 -3.94 -1.07
C SER A 17 -8.47 -4.98 -1.49
N GLU A 18 -9.45 -5.27 -0.64
CA GLU A 18 -10.54 -6.22 -0.94
C GLU A 18 -11.34 -5.82 -2.19
N LYS A 19 -11.67 -4.53 -2.33
CA LYS A 19 -12.42 -4.02 -3.49
C LYS A 19 -11.61 -4.14 -4.78
N CYS A 20 -10.30 -3.88 -4.72
CA CYS A 20 -9.38 -4.07 -5.85
C CYS A 20 -9.27 -5.55 -6.23
N THR A 21 -9.02 -6.43 -5.24
CA THR A 21 -8.92 -7.88 -5.44
C THR A 21 -10.18 -8.45 -6.09
N LYS A 22 -11.38 -8.05 -5.64
CA LYS A 22 -12.66 -8.46 -6.25
C LYS A 22 -12.81 -8.04 -7.72
N LYS A 23 -12.11 -7.00 -8.18
CA LYS A 23 -12.14 -6.55 -9.59
C LYS A 23 -11.13 -7.25 -10.48
N ILE A 24 -10.09 -7.88 -9.94
CA ILE A 24 -9.01 -8.53 -10.70
C ILE A 24 -9.56 -9.50 -11.77
N PRO A 25 -10.49 -10.44 -11.47
CA PRO A 25 -10.97 -11.39 -12.48
C PRO A 25 -11.69 -10.72 -13.66
N LYS A 26 -12.33 -9.57 -13.43
CA LYS A 26 -12.97 -8.80 -14.51
C LYS A 26 -11.93 -8.08 -15.36
N LEU A 27 -10.91 -7.50 -14.74
CA LEU A 27 -9.84 -6.78 -15.45
C LEU A 27 -9.02 -7.71 -16.34
N LEU A 28 -8.71 -8.92 -15.86
CA LEU A 28 -7.99 -9.94 -16.63
C LEU A 28 -8.75 -10.47 -17.85
N LYS A 29 -10.07 -10.24 -17.96
CA LYS A 29 -10.85 -10.55 -19.17
C LYS A 29 -10.67 -9.50 -20.28
N HIS A 30 -10.06 -8.35 -19.97
CA HIS A 30 -9.82 -7.31 -20.96
C HIS A 30 -8.63 -7.72 -21.85
N LYS A 31 -8.82 -7.67 -23.17
CA LYS A 31 -7.83 -8.14 -24.16
C LYS A 31 -6.45 -7.47 -24.07
N ASP A 32 -6.41 -6.22 -23.59
CA ASP A 32 -5.19 -5.42 -23.48
C ASP A 32 -4.52 -5.50 -22.10
N VAL A 33 -5.00 -6.37 -21.20
CA VAL A 33 -4.48 -6.52 -19.82
C VAL A 33 -3.92 -7.92 -19.63
N ALA A 34 -2.59 -8.03 -19.57
CA ALA A 34 -1.90 -9.29 -19.30
C ALA A 34 -1.81 -9.64 -17.82
N HIS A 35 -1.58 -8.63 -16.96
CA HIS A 35 -1.37 -8.80 -15.54
C HIS A 35 -2.05 -7.69 -14.75
N VAL A 36 -2.51 -8.03 -13.54
CA VAL A 36 -3.05 -7.08 -12.56
C VAL A 36 -2.44 -7.42 -11.21
N THR A 37 -1.96 -6.41 -10.51
CA THR A 37 -1.30 -6.55 -9.21
C THR A 37 -2.02 -5.72 -8.16
N ASN A 38 -2.06 -6.21 -6.92
CA ASN A 38 -2.54 -5.44 -5.78
C ASN A 38 -1.46 -5.41 -4.67
N PRO A 39 -0.64 -4.34 -4.57
CA PRO A 39 0.38 -4.25 -3.52
C PRO A 39 -0.21 -4.15 -2.11
N LEU A 40 -1.48 -3.76 -1.96
CA LEU A 40 -2.15 -3.78 -0.65
C LEU A 40 -2.54 -5.20 -0.22
N ASP A 41 -2.32 -6.21 -1.06
CA ASP A 41 -2.50 -7.62 -0.74
C ASP A 41 -1.13 -8.25 -0.42
N TYR A 42 -0.25 -8.35 -1.43
CA TYR A 42 1.03 -9.06 -1.26
C TYR A 42 2.11 -8.31 -0.47
N ALA A 43 2.01 -6.98 -0.32
CA ALA A 43 2.97 -6.16 0.43
C ALA A 43 2.31 -5.52 1.67
N TRP A 44 1.24 -6.15 2.17
CA TRP A 44 0.44 -5.62 3.28
C TRP A 44 1.29 -5.30 4.51
N ASP A 45 2.16 -6.21 4.93
CA ASP A 45 2.95 -6.03 6.16
C ASP A 45 3.83 -4.76 6.10
N LEU A 46 4.36 -4.42 4.92
CA LEU A 46 5.12 -3.19 4.71
C LEU A 46 4.22 -1.95 4.71
N HIS A 47 3.04 -2.05 4.10
CA HIS A 47 2.05 -0.96 4.08
C HIS A 47 1.50 -0.66 5.48
N GLU A 48 1.24 -1.69 6.27
CA GLU A 48 0.80 -1.58 7.66
C GLU A 48 1.86 -0.87 8.52
N GLN A 49 3.14 -1.22 8.38
CA GLN A 49 4.23 -0.51 9.04
C GLN A 49 4.21 0.99 8.73
N PHE A 50 4.00 1.36 7.46
CA PHE A 50 3.93 2.76 7.05
C PHE A 50 2.77 3.51 7.72
N ILE A 51 1.55 2.95 7.71
CA ILE A 51 0.39 3.57 8.34
C ILE A 51 0.59 3.68 9.85
N ARG A 52 1.07 2.63 10.52
CA ARG A 52 1.30 2.66 11.97
C ARG A 52 2.35 3.68 12.40
N LYS A 53 3.42 3.84 11.62
CA LYS A 53 4.48 4.83 11.92
C LYS A 53 4.04 6.27 11.64
N TRP A 54 3.31 6.51 10.55
CA TRP A 54 3.16 7.87 10.00
C TRP A 54 1.71 8.37 9.89
N GLY A 55 0.71 7.50 9.98
CA GLY A 55 -0.70 7.86 9.77
C GLY A 55 -1.32 8.68 10.91
N GLY A 56 -0.76 8.61 12.12
CA GLY A 56 -1.28 9.29 13.32
C GLY A 56 -0.70 10.68 13.59
N CYS A 57 0.16 11.21 12.72
CA CYS A 57 0.94 12.43 12.98
C CYS A 57 0.18 13.76 12.78
N GLY A 58 -1.14 13.73 12.61
CA GLY A 58 -1.97 14.95 12.53
C GLY A 58 -1.91 15.69 11.19
N ALA A 59 -1.66 14.98 10.08
CA ALA A 59 -1.63 15.58 8.75
C ALA A 59 -2.99 16.21 8.37
N GLN A 60 -2.95 17.41 7.78
CA GLN A 60 -4.14 18.13 7.29
C GLN A 60 -4.17 18.24 5.76
N THR A 61 -3.17 17.68 5.07
CA THR A 61 -3.03 17.74 3.62
C THR A 61 -2.83 16.33 3.08
N LEU A 62 -3.60 15.98 2.05
CA LEU A 62 -3.48 14.71 1.35
C LEU A 62 -2.72 14.89 0.04
N LEU A 63 -1.57 14.24 -0.07
CA LEU A 63 -0.89 14.06 -1.36
C LEU A 63 -1.44 12.81 -2.03
N LEU A 64 -2.03 12.95 -3.22
CA LEU A 64 -2.69 11.87 -3.94
C LEU A 64 -1.94 11.57 -5.25
N GLY A 65 -1.38 10.37 -5.35
CA GLY A 65 -0.81 9.85 -6.60
C GLY A 65 -1.86 9.21 -7.50
N MET A 66 -1.43 8.76 -8.68
CA MET A 66 -2.31 8.02 -9.62
C MET A 66 -2.44 6.55 -9.22
N ASN A 67 -1.32 5.81 -9.19
CA ASN A 67 -1.28 4.37 -8.96
C ASN A 67 0.16 3.91 -8.58
N PRO A 68 0.32 2.67 -8.07
CA PRO A 68 1.63 2.11 -7.80
C PRO A 68 2.52 2.04 -9.04
N GLY A 69 3.75 2.54 -8.94
CA GLY A 69 4.81 2.33 -9.93
C GLY A 69 5.60 1.03 -9.65
N PRO A 70 6.18 0.39 -10.69
CA PRO A 70 6.77 -0.95 -10.59
C PRO A 70 8.00 -1.02 -9.67
N TYR A 71 8.74 0.08 -9.50
CA TYR A 71 9.97 0.16 -8.71
C TYR A 71 9.81 0.97 -7.41
N GLY A 72 8.57 1.27 -7.02
CA GLY A 72 8.23 2.00 -5.81
C GLY A 72 7.24 1.20 -4.97
N MET A 73 6.01 1.71 -4.86
CA MET A 73 4.95 1.10 -4.06
C MET A 73 4.67 -0.37 -4.41
N ALA A 74 4.88 -0.79 -5.66
CA ALA A 74 4.73 -2.21 -6.03
C ALA A 74 5.77 -3.14 -5.38
N GLN A 75 6.86 -2.60 -4.85
CA GLN A 75 7.88 -3.38 -4.14
C GLN A 75 7.81 -3.14 -2.63
N THR A 76 7.48 -1.91 -2.22
CA THR A 76 7.62 -1.47 -0.83
C THR A 76 6.30 -1.37 -0.07
N GLY A 77 5.15 -1.45 -0.75
CA GLY A 77 3.85 -1.13 -0.15
C GLY A 77 3.66 0.34 0.20
N VAL A 78 4.68 1.20 0.08
CA VAL A 78 4.62 2.61 0.48
C VAL A 78 4.28 3.53 -0.71
N PRO A 79 3.28 4.43 -0.59
CA PRO A 79 2.98 5.42 -1.64
C PRO A 79 4.21 6.28 -1.95
N PHE A 80 4.55 6.44 -3.23
CA PHE A 80 5.79 7.11 -3.69
C PHE A 80 7.10 6.53 -3.10
N GLY A 81 7.05 5.33 -2.50
CA GLY A 81 8.15 4.76 -1.75
C GLY A 81 9.18 4.05 -2.62
N ALA A 82 10.07 4.80 -3.26
CA ALA A 82 11.31 4.23 -3.78
C ALA A 82 12.06 3.50 -2.65
N THR A 83 12.67 2.33 -2.94
CA THR A 83 13.18 1.42 -1.90
C THR A 83 14.09 2.10 -0.87
N LYS A 84 15.01 2.95 -1.31
CA LYS A 84 15.91 3.69 -0.41
C LYS A 84 15.16 4.65 0.52
N MET A 85 14.12 5.32 0.02
CA MET A 85 13.29 6.23 0.81
C MET A 85 12.48 5.44 1.85
N ALA A 86 11.86 4.33 1.43
CA ALA A 86 11.06 3.49 2.33
C ALA A 86 11.92 2.92 3.48
N LYS A 87 13.11 2.41 3.17
CA LYS A 87 14.00 1.80 4.16
C LYS A 87 14.72 2.84 5.01
N ASP A 88 15.50 3.71 4.37
CA ASP A 88 16.51 4.51 5.09
C ASP A 88 15.91 5.76 5.74
N ILE A 89 14.79 6.27 5.22
CA ILE A 89 14.17 7.51 5.72
C ILE A 89 12.87 7.21 6.47
N LEU A 90 11.97 6.41 5.89
CA LEU A 90 10.69 6.08 6.52
C LEU A 90 10.79 4.92 7.51
N GLY A 91 11.94 4.25 7.59
CA GLY A 91 12.23 3.20 8.56
C GLY A 91 11.31 1.99 8.42
N ILE A 92 10.96 1.60 7.19
CA ILE A 92 10.19 0.40 6.92
C ILE A 92 11.13 -0.80 6.91
N GLU A 93 10.85 -1.75 7.78
CA GLU A 93 11.66 -2.96 7.94
C GLU A 93 11.26 -4.03 6.92
N PRO A 94 12.23 -4.74 6.34
CA PRO A 94 11.95 -5.82 5.41
C PRO A 94 11.20 -6.97 6.11
N VAL A 95 10.33 -7.63 5.34
CA VAL A 95 9.61 -8.84 5.76
C VAL A 95 10.08 -10.03 4.95
N GLU A 96 10.14 -11.20 5.58
CA GLU A 96 10.40 -12.44 4.86
C GLU A 96 9.21 -12.76 3.95
N LEU A 97 9.50 -13.09 2.69
CA LEU A 97 8.48 -13.53 1.75
C LEU A 97 8.13 -14.99 2.05
N GLN A 98 6.87 -15.25 2.33
CA GLN A 98 6.33 -16.61 2.33
C GLN A 98 5.91 -16.95 0.89
N THR A 99 6.72 -17.77 0.22
CA THR A 99 6.53 -18.21 -1.17
C THR A 99 6.08 -19.66 -1.24
#